data_AF-A0ABD3BV36-F1
#
_entry.id   AF-A0ABD3BV36-F1
#
_cell.length_a   1.000
_cell.length_b   1.000
_cell.length_c   1.000
_cell.angle_alpha   90.00
_cell.angle_beta   90.00
_cell.angle_gamma   90.00
#
_symmetry.space_group_name_H-M   'P 1'
#
loop_
_entity.id
_entity.type
_entity.pdbx_description
1 polymer ?
#
loop_
_entity_poly.entity_id
_entity_poly.type
_entity_poly.pdbx_seq_one_letter_code
_entity_poly.pdbx_strand_id
1 'polypeptide(L)'
;MAKMVKQFALFMLFSIAIFAKANGFETKNWFTNIFKHKEKVTELQLYVQDILSGPTRSTIPVAMANSTSTSPTLFGLVAVLDDPVRTGPNPEAEIVGRAQGLFAFASLEEISIHMSFDIDHLTSDVGYSNTPPHEQAVALLGES
;
A
#
# COMPACT_ATOMS: atom_id res chain seq x y z
N MET A 1 33.91 8.10 -29.90
CA MET A 1 33.57 8.67 -28.57
C MET A 1 33.05 7.63 -27.56
N ALA A 2 32.02 6.82 -27.87
CA ALA A 2 31.43 5.88 -26.90
C ALA A 2 32.41 4.86 -26.26
N LYS A 3 33.40 4.36 -27.01
CA LYS A 3 34.46 3.48 -26.45
C LYS A 3 35.32 4.17 -25.40
N MET A 4 35.61 5.47 -25.60
CA MET A 4 36.44 6.27 -24.71
C MET A 4 35.68 6.62 -23.42
N VAL A 5 34.38 6.89 -23.51
CA VAL A 5 33.50 7.13 -22.35
C VAL A 5 33.36 5.87 -21.48
N LYS A 6 33.19 4.69 -22.10
CA LYS A 6 33.16 3.41 -21.37
C LYS A 6 34.48 3.12 -20.64
N GLN A 7 35.61 3.38 -21.29
CA GLN A 7 36.93 3.18 -20.68
C GLN A 7 37.14 4.13 -19.49
N PHE A 8 36.73 5.38 -19.63
CA PHE A 8 36.80 6.38 -18.55
C PHE A 8 35.89 6.02 -17.37
N ALA A 9 34.67 5.56 -17.64
CA ALA A 9 33.75 5.09 -16.60
C ALA A 9 34.31 3.88 -15.83
N LEU A 10 34.95 2.94 -16.53
CA LEU A 10 35.58 1.78 -15.89
C LEU A 10 36.75 2.19 -14.98
N PHE A 11 37.56 3.14 -15.42
CA PHE A 11 38.66 3.68 -14.61
C PHE A 11 38.18 4.42 -13.36
N MET A 12 37.09 5.19 -13.47
CA MET A 12 36.44 5.84 -12.33
C MET A 12 35.92 4.83 -11.30
N LEU A 13 35.22 3.78 -11.74
CA LEU A 13 34.71 2.73 -10.84
C LEU A 13 35.86 1.99 -10.13
N PHE A 14 36.95 1.70 -10.85
CA PHE A 14 38.12 1.06 -10.26
C PHE A 14 38.81 1.95 -9.21
N SER A 15 38.92 3.26 -9.48
CA SER A 15 39.50 4.23 -8.55
C SER A 15 38.66 4.37 -7.27
N ILE A 16 37.33 4.38 -7.38
CA ILE A 16 36.40 4.41 -6.24
C ILE A 16 36.56 3.13 -5.40
N ALA A 17 36.68 1.96 -6.03
CA ALA A 17 36.87 0.69 -5.32
C ALA A 17 38.19 0.63 -4.54
N ILE A 18 39.29 1.13 -5.13
CA ILE A 18 40.59 1.24 -4.44
C ILE A 18 40.49 2.21 -3.26
N PHE A 19 39.85 3.37 -3.46
CA PHE A 19 39.68 4.38 -2.42
C PHE A 19 38.81 3.86 -1.25
N ALA A 20 37.74 3.12 -1.55
CA ALA A 20 36.91 2.49 -0.53
C ALA A 20 37.70 1.45 0.29
N LYS A 21 38.54 0.63 -0.36
CA LYS A 21 39.39 -0.36 0.31
C LYS A 21 40.49 0.30 1.16
N ALA A 22 41.13 1.36 0.65
CA ALA A 22 42.18 2.08 1.35
C ALA A 22 41.70 2.77 2.64
N ASN A 23 40.46 3.27 2.63
CA ASN A 23 39.84 3.91 3.80
C ASN A 23 39.10 2.93 4.72
N GLY A 24 39.32 1.61 4.56
CA GLY A 24 38.73 0.62 5.46
C GLY A 24 37.21 0.56 5.41
N PHE A 25 36.59 0.89 4.27
CA PHE A 25 35.16 0.67 4.07
C PHE A 25 34.90 -0.83 4.05
N GLU A 26 34.66 -1.41 5.24
CA GLU A 26 34.35 -2.82 5.40
C GLU A 26 32.95 -3.09 4.88
N THR A 27 32.87 -3.39 3.58
CA THR A 27 31.64 -3.73 2.89
C THR A 27 30.83 -4.78 3.66
N LYS A 28 31.55 -5.75 4.23
CA LYS A 28 30.97 -6.84 5.03
C LYS A 28 30.19 -6.36 6.26
N ASN A 29 30.66 -5.33 6.97
CA ASN A 29 30.01 -4.87 8.21
C ASN A 29 28.72 -4.08 7.94
N TRP A 30 28.68 -3.21 6.92
CA TRP A 30 27.45 -2.50 6.59
C TRP A 30 26.40 -3.44 5.95
N PHE A 31 26.81 -4.32 5.03
CA PHE A 31 25.90 -5.31 4.43
C PHE A 31 25.33 -6.26 5.49
N THR A 32 26.15 -6.73 6.44
CA THR A 32 25.63 -7.58 7.53
C THR A 32 24.72 -6.81 8.49
N ASN A 33 24.91 -5.50 8.69
CA ASN A 33 24.01 -4.71 9.54
C ASN A 33 22.62 -4.51 8.91
N ILE A 34 22.51 -4.47 7.58
CA ILE A 34 21.21 -4.38 6.89
C ILE A 34 20.34 -5.60 7.22
N PHE A 35 20.93 -6.81 7.19
CA PHE A 35 20.20 -8.05 7.46
C PHE A 35 20.20 -8.48 8.93
N LYS A 36 20.83 -7.73 9.84
CA LYS A 36 20.78 -7.98 11.29
C LYS A 36 19.47 -7.52 11.94
N HIS A 37 18.69 -6.70 11.25
CA HIS A 37 17.38 -6.29 11.75
C HIS A 37 16.41 -7.45 11.57
N LYS A 38 15.86 -7.94 12.69
CA LYS A 38 14.73 -8.88 12.63
C LYS A 38 13.58 -8.20 11.91
N GLU A 39 12.98 -8.92 10.97
CA GLU A 39 11.75 -8.49 10.31
C GLU A 39 10.68 -8.18 11.35
N LYS A 40 10.09 -6.98 11.26
CA LYS A 40 8.91 -6.61 12.05
C LYS A 40 7.69 -6.85 11.18
N VAL A 41 6.90 -7.86 11.52
CA VAL A 41 5.63 -8.16 10.85
C VAL A 41 4.52 -7.47 11.63
N THR A 42 3.60 -6.81 10.93
CA THR A 42 2.38 -6.21 11.51
C THR A 42 1.18 -6.74 10.75
N GLU A 43 0.23 -7.34 11.48
CA GLU A 43 -1.07 -7.73 10.92
C GLU A 43 -2.03 -6.55 11.06
N LEU A 44 -2.67 -6.12 9.96
CA LEU A 44 -3.62 -5.02 9.94
C LEU A 44 -5.00 -5.54 9.56
N GLN A 45 -5.98 -5.30 10.43
CA GLN A 45 -7.39 -5.52 10.13
C GLN A 45 -8.05 -4.15 10.00
N LEU A 46 -8.46 -3.79 8.79
CA LEU A 46 -8.97 -2.45 8.45
C LEU A 46 -10.36 -2.56 7.85
N TYR A 47 -11.24 -1.63 8.25
CA TYR A 47 -12.58 -1.50 7.69
C TYR A 47 -12.68 -0.16 6.96
N VAL A 48 -12.57 -0.19 5.63
CA VAL A 48 -12.72 0.99 4.76
C VAL A 48 -14.16 1.07 4.29
N GLN A 49 -14.83 2.20 4.48
CA GLN A 49 -16.23 2.38 4.10
C GLN A 49 -16.38 3.37 2.94
N ASP A 50 -16.72 2.86 1.76
CA ASP A 50 -17.04 3.68 0.58
C ASP A 50 -18.47 4.24 0.68
N ILE A 51 -18.59 5.57 0.79
CA ILE A 51 -19.87 6.28 0.92
C ILE A 51 -20.21 6.95 -0.42
N LEU A 52 -20.84 6.15 -1.29
CA LEU A 52 -21.21 6.53 -2.66
C LEU A 52 -22.46 7.41 -2.79
N SER A 53 -23.23 7.59 -1.71
CA SER A 53 -24.51 8.31 -1.75
C SER A 53 -24.85 9.04 -0.44
N GLY A 54 -25.87 9.90 -0.49
CA GLY A 54 -26.28 10.71 0.66
C GLY A 54 -25.62 12.09 0.74
N PRO A 55 -25.85 12.85 1.83
CA PRO A 55 -25.36 14.21 2.00
C PRO A 55 -23.84 14.31 2.20
N THR A 56 -23.22 13.26 2.75
CA THR A 56 -21.81 13.22 3.14
C THR A 56 -21.08 12.10 2.40
N ARG A 57 -21.03 12.20 1.07
CA ARG A 57 -20.29 11.24 0.24
C ARG A 57 -18.79 11.41 0.44
N SER A 58 -18.07 10.29 0.53
CA SER A 58 -16.61 10.23 0.56
C SER A 58 -16.01 9.93 -0.81
N THR A 59 -16.81 9.40 -1.73
CA THR A 59 -16.38 9.04 -3.09
C THR A 59 -17.15 9.83 -4.14
N ILE A 60 -16.42 10.35 -5.12
CA ILE A 60 -16.96 11.23 -6.17
C ILE A 60 -16.42 10.78 -7.54
N PRO A 61 -17.29 10.44 -8.51
CA PRO A 61 -16.88 10.24 -9.90
C PRO A 61 -16.27 11.51 -10.49
N VAL A 62 -15.08 11.42 -11.06
CA VAL A 62 -14.34 12.56 -11.64
C VAL A 62 -14.15 12.44 -13.16
N ALA A 63 -14.26 11.24 -13.71
CA ALA A 63 -14.23 11.01 -15.14
C ALA A 63 -15.10 9.82 -15.54
N MET A 64 -15.68 9.90 -16.73
CA MET A 64 -16.44 8.80 -17.35
C MET A 64 -16.19 8.83 -18.85
N ALA A 65 -16.08 7.65 -19.47
CA ALA A 65 -16.10 7.53 -20.92
C ALA A 65 -17.53 7.72 -21.45
N ASN A 66 -17.67 8.11 -22.73
CA ASN A 66 -18.98 8.24 -23.36
C ASN A 66 -19.79 6.94 -23.34
N SER A 67 -19.11 5.80 -23.34
CA SER A 67 -19.72 4.45 -23.26
C SER A 67 -20.00 3.98 -21.83
N THR A 68 -19.56 4.71 -20.80
CA THR A 68 -19.67 4.25 -19.40
C THR A 68 -21.13 4.05 -18.98
N SER A 69 -22.05 4.94 -19.37
CA SER A 69 -23.46 4.85 -18.98
C SER A 69 -24.22 3.69 -19.62
N THR A 70 -23.74 3.18 -20.76
CA THR A 70 -24.31 2.02 -21.46
C THR A 70 -23.50 0.75 -21.24
N SER A 71 -22.35 0.85 -20.58
CA SER A 71 -21.51 -0.30 -20.24
C SER A 71 -22.16 -1.11 -19.13
N PRO A 72 -22.29 -2.44 -19.29
CA PRO A 72 -22.81 -3.32 -18.23
C PRO A 72 -21.88 -3.40 -17.01
N THR A 73 -20.62 -2.98 -17.14
CA THR A 73 -19.59 -3.06 -16.10
C THR A 73 -19.15 -1.68 -15.59
N LEU A 74 -19.79 -0.60 -16.06
CA LEU A 74 -19.38 0.79 -15.81
C LEU A 74 -17.96 1.12 -16.29
N PHE A 75 -17.44 0.35 -17.26
CA PHE A 75 -16.08 0.51 -17.76
C PHE A 75 -15.76 1.98 -18.09
N GLY A 76 -14.60 2.44 -17.61
CA GLY A 76 -14.11 3.80 -17.83
C GLY A 76 -14.64 4.86 -16.86
N LEU A 77 -15.46 4.49 -15.87
CA LEU A 77 -15.74 5.35 -14.71
C LEU A 77 -14.50 5.40 -13.82
N VAL A 78 -14.06 6.61 -13.48
CA VAL A 78 -13.01 6.88 -12.48
C VAL A 78 -13.60 7.75 -11.38
N ALA A 79 -13.39 7.35 -10.13
CA ALA A 79 -13.80 8.10 -8.95
C ALA A 79 -12.62 8.38 -8.03
N VAL A 80 -12.61 9.54 -7.39
CA VAL A 80 -11.72 9.83 -6.25
C VAL A 80 -12.45 9.49 -4.96
N LEU A 81 -11.69 9.01 -3.98
CA LEU A 81 -12.20 8.59 -2.68
C LEU A 81 -11.36 9.22 -1.56
N ASP A 82 -12.05 9.63 -0.50
CA ASP A 82 -11.50 10.00 0.80
C ASP A 82 -12.33 9.30 1.87
N ASP A 83 -12.16 7.99 1.99
CA ASP A 83 -13.02 7.09 2.77
C ASP A 83 -12.55 6.95 4.22
N PRO A 84 -13.47 6.92 5.20
CA PRO A 84 -13.09 6.65 6.59
C PRO A 84 -12.62 5.20 6.75
N VAL A 85 -11.50 5.03 7.47
CA VAL A 85 -11.04 3.74 7.99
C VAL A 85 -11.47 3.63 9.44
N ARG A 86 -12.14 2.53 9.81
CA ARG A 86 -12.71 2.33 11.15
C ARG A 86 -12.15 1.12 11.87
N THR A 87 -12.31 1.10 13.20
CA THR A 87 -11.95 -0.05 14.06
C THR A 87 -12.80 -1.30 13.82
N GLY A 88 -13.95 -1.16 13.17
CA GLY A 88 -14.89 -2.25 12.95
C GLY A 88 -15.83 -2.00 11.76
N PRO A 89 -16.67 -2.99 11.41
CA PRO A 89 -17.58 -2.88 10.26
C PRO A 89 -18.77 -1.94 10.51
N ASN A 90 -19.05 -1.59 11.78
CA ASN A 90 -20.13 -0.68 12.14
C ASN A 90 -19.87 0.75 11.58
N PRO A 91 -20.81 1.38 10.85
CA PRO A 91 -20.71 2.78 10.40
C PRO A 91 -20.45 3.81 11.51
N GLU A 92 -20.87 3.50 12.74
CA GLU A 92 -20.67 4.35 13.92
C GLU A 92 -19.37 4.01 14.69
N ALA A 93 -18.60 3.00 14.25
CA ALA A 93 -17.32 2.67 14.88
C ALA A 93 -16.32 3.82 14.76
N GLU A 94 -15.36 3.91 15.67
CA GLU A 94 -14.38 4.99 15.66
C GLU A 94 -13.58 5.07 14.34
N ILE A 95 -13.37 6.28 13.83
CA ILE A 95 -12.50 6.54 12.68
C ILE A 95 -11.05 6.55 13.17
N VAL A 96 -10.27 5.60 12.67
CA VAL A 96 -8.84 5.47 12.98
C VAL A 96 -7.95 6.08 11.91
N GLY A 97 -8.52 6.39 10.74
CA GLY A 97 -7.75 6.76 9.57
C GLY A 97 -8.60 7.16 8.38
N ARG A 98 -7.92 7.47 7.27
CA ARG A 98 -8.55 7.70 5.97
C ARG A 98 -7.81 6.96 4.86
N ALA A 99 -8.56 6.36 3.96
CA ALA A 99 -8.07 5.83 2.70
C ALA A 99 -8.32 6.90 1.63
N GLN A 100 -7.27 7.33 0.94
CA GLN A 100 -7.33 8.47 0.01
C GLN A 100 -6.71 8.09 -1.32
N GLY A 101 -7.45 8.30 -2.40
CA GLY A 101 -6.95 7.96 -3.74
C GLY A 101 -8.06 7.91 -4.77
N LEU A 102 -7.99 6.91 -5.63
CA LEU A 102 -8.95 6.72 -6.70
C LEU A 102 -9.19 5.25 -7.02
N PHE A 103 -10.31 5.00 -7.68
CA PHE A 103 -10.53 3.73 -8.34
C PHE A 103 -11.13 3.92 -9.73
N ALA A 104 -10.99 2.88 -10.55
CA ALA A 104 -11.60 2.82 -11.87
C ALA A 104 -12.26 1.47 -12.13
N PHE A 105 -13.42 1.48 -12.79
CA PHE A 105 -14.02 0.27 -13.36
C PHE A 105 -13.25 -0.13 -14.61
N ALA A 106 -12.49 -1.22 -14.50
CA ALA A 106 -11.37 -1.52 -15.41
C ALA A 106 -11.56 -2.79 -16.26
N SER A 107 -12.68 -3.51 -16.13
CA SER A 107 -12.98 -4.71 -16.93
C SER A 107 -14.17 -4.48 -17.87
N LEU A 108 -14.05 -5.04 -19.08
CA LEU A 108 -15.11 -5.04 -20.10
C LEU A 108 -16.07 -6.23 -19.94
N GLU A 109 -15.63 -7.30 -19.27
CA GLU A 109 -16.37 -8.58 -19.21
C GLU A 109 -17.14 -8.75 -17.90
N GLU A 110 -16.60 -8.23 -16.80
CA GLU A 110 -17.17 -8.35 -15.47
C GLU A 110 -16.99 -7.05 -14.67
N ILE A 111 -17.74 -6.89 -13.58
CA ILE A 111 -17.54 -5.75 -12.69
C ILE A 111 -16.23 -5.96 -11.93
N SER A 112 -15.24 -5.13 -12.25
CA SER A 112 -13.92 -5.16 -11.61
C SER A 112 -13.39 -3.75 -11.41
N ILE A 113 -12.82 -3.51 -10.24
CA ILE A 113 -12.32 -2.22 -9.81
C ILE A 113 -10.80 -2.30 -9.64
N HIS A 114 -10.08 -1.41 -10.31
CA HIS A 114 -8.67 -1.15 -9.99
C HIS A 114 -8.59 0.01 -9.00
N MET A 115 -7.93 -0.21 -7.86
CA MET A 115 -7.80 0.79 -6.80
C MET A 115 -6.35 1.21 -6.63
N SER A 116 -6.13 2.51 -6.46
CA SER A 116 -4.85 3.09 -6.07
C SER A 116 -5.13 4.13 -4.99
N PHE A 117 -4.79 3.82 -3.76
CA PHE A 117 -4.98 4.70 -2.61
C PHE A 117 -3.87 4.51 -1.59
N ASP A 118 -3.66 5.56 -0.80
CA ASP A 118 -2.82 5.55 0.38
C ASP A 118 -3.70 5.56 1.64
N ILE A 119 -3.16 5.05 2.74
CA ILE A 119 -3.75 5.21 4.07
C ILE A 119 -2.94 6.28 4.78
N ASP A 120 -3.50 7.48 4.92
CA ASP A 120 -2.78 8.66 5.41
C ASP A 120 -2.46 8.56 6.92
N HIS A 121 -3.41 8.06 7.71
CA HIS A 121 -3.24 7.90 9.15
C HIS A 121 -3.89 6.60 9.64
N LEU A 122 -3.26 5.94 10.60
CA LEU A 122 -3.85 4.89 11.43
C LEU A 122 -3.49 5.22 12.89
N THR A 123 -4.47 5.54 13.72
CA THR A 123 -4.23 5.69 15.16
C THR A 123 -3.76 4.37 15.77
N SER A 124 -2.96 4.43 16.83
CA SER A 124 -2.38 3.26 17.50
C SER A 124 -3.39 2.32 18.15
N ASP A 125 -4.66 2.68 18.17
CA ASP A 125 -5.74 1.85 18.73
C ASP A 125 -6.30 0.84 17.70
N VAL A 126 -5.75 0.79 16.48
CA VAL A 126 -5.94 -0.36 15.58
C VAL A 126 -5.32 -1.57 16.27
N GLY A 127 -6.17 -2.52 16.70
CA GLY A 127 -5.79 -3.67 17.52
C GLY A 127 -4.54 -4.37 17.01
N TYR A 128 -3.41 -4.08 17.65
CA TYR A 128 -2.14 -4.78 17.44
C TYR A 128 -2.25 -6.19 18.03
N SER A 129 -2.79 -7.13 17.25
CA SER A 129 -2.70 -8.55 17.59
C SER A 129 -1.27 -9.01 17.30
N ASN A 130 -0.47 -9.18 18.36
CA ASN A 130 0.77 -9.95 18.30
C ASN A 130 0.50 -11.47 18.43
N THR A 131 -0.76 -11.89 18.27
CA THR A 131 -1.21 -13.25 18.57
C THR A 131 -0.97 -14.15 17.36
N PRO A 132 -0.13 -15.19 17.47
CA PRO A 132 0.18 -16.07 16.35
C PRO A 132 -1.07 -16.71 15.73
N PRO A 133 -1.07 -17.03 14.42
CA PRO A 133 -2.25 -17.54 13.69
C PRO A 133 -2.91 -18.79 14.29
N HIS A 134 -2.16 -19.58 15.05
CA HIS A 134 -2.66 -20.82 15.66
C HIS A 134 -3.48 -20.60 16.94
N GLU A 135 -3.41 -19.43 17.57
CA GLU A 135 -4.22 -19.09 18.76
C GLU A 135 -5.57 -18.47 18.40
N GLN A 136 -5.68 -17.83 17.23
CA GLN A 136 -6.94 -17.24 16.77
C GLN A 136 -8.03 -18.29 16.46
N ALA A 137 -7.62 -19.52 16.07
CA ALA A 137 -8.54 -20.62 15.84
C ALA A 137 -9.16 -21.20 17.13
N VAL A 138 -8.53 -20.98 18.29
CA VAL A 138 -9.02 -21.47 19.58
C VAL A 138 -10.02 -20.49 20.21
N ALA A 139 -9.84 -19.18 19.98
CA ALA A 139 -10.76 -18.15 20.47
C ALA A 139 -12.14 -18.14 19.78
N LEU A 140 -12.25 -18.68 18.56
CA LEU A 140 -13.51 -18.73 17.81
C LEU A 140 -14.37 -19.98 18.10
N LEU A 141 -13.90 -20.91 18.93
CA LEU A 141 -14.62 -22.14 19.30
C LEU A 141 -14.79 -22.34 20.81
N GLY A 142 -14.52 -21.30 21.62
CA GLY A 142 -14.67 -21.34 23.05
C GLY A 142 -15.31 -20.06 23.59
N GLU A 143 -16.64 -20.12 23.76
CA GLU A 143 -17.47 -19.47 24.78
C GLU A 143 -18.81 -18.93 24.23
N SER A 144 -19.85 -19.52 24.82
CA SER A 144 -21.32 -19.40 24.68
C SER A 144 -21.98 -19.90 23.39
#